data_AF-A0A506VAB3-F1
#
_entry.id   AF-A0A506VAB3-F1
#
_cell.length_a   1.000
_cell.length_b   1.000
_cell.length_c   1.000
_cell.angle_alpha   90.00
_cell.angle_beta   90.00
_cell.angle_gamma   90.00
#
_symmetry.space_group_name_H-M   'P 1'
#
loop_
_entity.id
_entity.type
_entity.pdbx_description
1 polymer ?
#
loop_
_entity_poly.entity_id
_entity_poly.type
_entity_poly.pdbx_seq_one_letter_code
_entity_poly.pdbx_strand_id
1 'polypeptide(L)' 'MKQPQEISAINANTAMPDDISTLGEVFSFSAFRYVDIAREERLTAILARWPLLHELSTAQQEQENLCRF' A
#
# COMPACT_ATOMS: atom_id res chain seq x y z
N MET A 1 -45.23 30.27 23.72
CA MET A 1 -44.79 28.90 23.39
C MET A 1 -44.12 28.94 22.02
N LYS A 2 -42.82 28.71 21.92
CA LYS A 2 -42.10 28.66 20.64
C LYS A 2 -42.11 27.21 20.16
N GLN A 3 -42.70 26.96 18.99
CA GLN A 3 -42.64 25.65 18.34
C GLN A 3 -41.20 25.38 17.83
N PRO A 4 -40.72 24.13 17.91
CA PRO A 4 -39.43 23.77 17.34
C PRO A 4 -39.55 23.74 15.81
N GLN A 5 -38.63 24.39 15.13
CA GLN A 5 -38.54 24.42 13.68
C GLN A 5 -37.98 23.04 13.25
N GLU A 6 -38.81 22.20 12.63
CA GLU A 6 -38.35 20.97 12.00
C GLU A 6 -37.42 21.32 10.83
N ILE A 7 -36.19 20.82 10.89
CA ILE A 7 -35.22 20.97 9.81
C ILE A 7 -35.64 20.00 8.70
N SER A 8 -36.41 20.51 7.76
CA SER A 8 -36.74 19.80 6.52
C SER A 8 -35.45 19.61 5.72
N ALA A 9 -34.95 18.37 5.67
CA ALA A 9 -33.79 17.99 4.90
C ALA A 9 -34.10 18.18 3.40
N ILE A 10 -33.74 19.34 2.87
CA ILE A 10 -33.65 19.59 1.44
C ILE A 10 -32.54 18.71 0.85
N ASN A 11 -32.94 17.65 0.16
CA ASN A 11 -32.09 16.92 -0.79
C ASN A 11 -31.73 17.85 -1.97
N ALA A 12 -30.75 18.72 -1.77
CA ALA A 12 -30.09 19.44 -2.84
C ALA A 12 -29.01 18.54 -3.44
N ASN A 13 -29.42 17.68 -4.37
CA ASN A 13 -28.55 17.02 -5.33
C ASN A 13 -27.93 18.06 -6.29
N THR A 14 -27.01 18.88 -5.79
CA THR A 14 -26.12 19.72 -6.60
C THR A 14 -24.76 19.76 -5.93
N ALA A 15 -23.94 18.76 -6.25
CA ALA A 15 -22.47 18.79 -6.22
C ALA A 15 -21.86 19.58 -5.05
N MET A 16 -22.05 19.11 -3.81
CA MET A 16 -21.12 19.51 -2.76
C MET A 16 -19.79 18.83 -3.08
N PRO A 17 -18.70 19.58 -3.29
CA PRO A 17 -17.38 18.97 -3.45
C PRO A 17 -17.14 18.14 -2.19
N ASP A 18 -17.00 16.82 -2.36
CA ASP A 18 -16.63 15.95 -1.26
C ASP A 18 -15.13 16.10 -1.04
N ASP A 19 -14.75 17.20 -0.39
CA ASP A 19 -13.36 17.55 -0.12
C ASP A 19 -12.65 16.40 0.60
N ILE A 20 -13.36 15.61 1.41
CA ILE A 20 -12.81 14.45 2.11
C ILE A 20 -12.42 13.35 1.12
N SER A 21 -13.28 13.06 0.14
CA SER A 21 -12.95 12.11 -0.93
C SER A 21 -11.83 12.62 -1.84
N THR A 22 -11.81 13.92 -2.18
CA THR A 22 -10.73 14.52 -2.98
C THR A 22 -9.39 14.48 -2.25
N LEU A 23 -9.36 14.77 -0.95
CA LEU A 23 -8.15 14.63 -0.14
C LEU A 23 -7.73 13.16 -0.02
N GLY A 24 -8.69 12.24 0.11
CA GLY A 24 -8.42 10.80 0.12
C GLY A 24 -7.73 10.31 -1.15
N GLU A 25 -8.10 10.83 -2.31
CA GLU A 25 -7.45 10.54 -3.59
C GLU A 25 -6.07 11.21 -3.72
N VAL A 26 -5.96 12.50 -3.39
CA VAL A 26 -4.70 13.28 -3.48
C VAL A 26 -3.62 12.72 -2.55
N PHE A 27 -4.02 12.21 -1.39
CA PHE A 27 -3.14 11.57 -0.42
C PHE A 27 -3.22 10.04 -0.45
N SER A 28 -3.91 9.46 -1.44
CA SER A 28 -3.80 8.03 -1.72
C SER A 28 -2.39 7.80 -2.24
N PHE A 29 -1.49 7.50 -1.30
CA PHE A 29 -0.16 7.12 -1.68
C PHE A 29 -0.25 5.87 -2.54
N SER A 30 0.27 5.95 -3.77
CA SER A 30 0.60 4.76 -4.55
C SER A 30 1.37 3.85 -3.60
N ALA A 31 0.82 2.67 -3.29
CA ALA A 31 1.31 1.79 -2.24
C ALA A 31 2.84 1.80 -2.24
N PHE A 32 3.45 2.54 -1.31
CA PHE A 32 4.89 2.65 -1.30
C PHE A 32 5.40 1.25 -1.05
N ARG A 33 6.15 0.71 -2.01
CA ARG A 33 6.85 -0.53 -1.80
C ARG A 33 7.91 -0.25 -0.76
N TYR A 34 7.57 -0.47 0.51
CA TYR A 34 8.52 -0.38 1.60
C TYR A 34 9.61 -1.42 1.36
N VAL A 35 10.85 -0.96 1.26
CA VAL A 35 12.04 -1.80 1.16
C VAL A 35 12.89 -1.50 2.38
N ASP A 36 13.08 -2.52 3.22
CA ASP A 36 13.99 -2.45 4.36
C ASP A 36 15.42 -2.70 3.88
N ILE A 37 16.15 -1.61 3.63
CA ILE A 37 17.52 -1.65 3.11
C ILE A 37 18.45 -2.37 4.11
N ALA A 38 18.27 -2.17 5.41
CA ALA A 38 19.11 -2.81 6.43
C ALA A 38 18.87 -4.33 6.51
N ARG A 39 17.67 -4.80 6.16
CA ARG A 39 17.38 -6.23 6.03
C ARG A 39 18.04 -6.82 4.78
N GLU A 40 17.93 -6.15 3.64
CA GLU A 40 18.55 -6.56 2.37
C GLU A 40 20.06 -6.73 2.54
N GLU A 41 20.74 -5.71 3.08
CA GLU A 41 22.19 -5.71 3.30
C GLU A 41 22.66 -6.86 4.21
N ARG A 42 21.91 -7.13 5.30
CA ARG A 42 22.22 -8.26 6.20
C ARG A 42 22.09 -9.60 5.50
N LEU A 43 21.05 -9.76 4.68
CA LEU A 43 20.83 -10.99 3.92
C LEU A 43 21.96 -11.20 2.90
N THR A 44 22.33 -10.15 2.16
CA THR A 44 23.46 -10.20 1.22
C THR A 44 24.77 -10.58 1.93
N ALA A 45 25.05 -10.01 3.10
CA ALA A 45 26.25 -10.35 3.88
C ALA A 45 26.25 -11.81 4.36
N ILE A 46 25.10 -12.36 4.74
CA ILE A 46 24.95 -13.77 5.13
C ILE A 46 25.19 -14.69 3.92
N LEU A 47 24.57 -14.38 2.77
CA LEU A 47 24.74 -15.18 1.55
C LEU A 47 26.17 -15.15 1.04
N ALA A 48 26.86 -14.00 1.12
CA ALA A 48 28.28 -13.89 0.75
C ALA A 48 29.19 -14.76 1.63
N ARG A 49 28.84 -14.96 2.91
CA ARG A 49 29.57 -15.85 3.83
C ARG A 49 29.32 -17.33 3.54
N TRP A 50 28.19 -17.68 2.92
CA TRP A 50 27.76 -19.06 2.68
C TRP A 50 27.46 -19.27 1.19
N PRO A 51 28.49 -19.48 0.34
CA PRO A 51 28.32 -19.55 -1.10
C PRO A 51 27.37 -20.67 -1.56
N LEU A 52 27.35 -21.81 -0.85
CA LEU A 52 26.39 -22.90 -1.14
C LEU A 52 24.93 -22.50 -0.87
N LEU A 53 24.67 -21.66 0.14
CA LEU A 53 23.32 -21.15 0.39
C LEU A 53 22.91 -20.14 -0.68
N HIS A 54 23.87 -19.39 -1.23
CA HIS A 54 23.62 -18.47 -2.33
C HIS A 54 23.13 -19.22 -3.59
N GLU A 55 23.80 -20.30 -4.00
CA GLU A 55 23.39 -21.12 -5.16
C GLU A 55 21.96 -21.70 -5.03
N LEU A 56 21.59 -22.12 -3.82
CA LEU A 56 20.24 -22.62 -3.54
C LEU A 56 19.19 -21.49 -3.60
N SER A 57 19.53 -20.31 -3.08
CA SER A 57 18.63 -19.15 -3.13
C SER A 57 18.32 -18.73 -4.57
N THR A 58 19.32 -18.77 -5.45
CA THR A 58 19.15 -18.45 -6.87
C THR A 58 18.28 -19.47 -7.59
N ALA A 59 18.46 -20.76 -7.31
CA ALA A 59 17.63 -21.82 -7.88
C ALA A 59 16.17 -21.72 -7.43
N GLN A 60 15.93 -21.34 -6.17
CA GLN A 60 14.58 -21.14 -5.64
C GLN A 60 13.89 -19.91 -6.28
N GLN A 61 14.63 -18.83 -6.50
CA GLN A 61 14.10 -17.62 -7.12
C GLN A 61 13.75 -17.84 -8.60
N GLU A 62 14.55 -18.62 -9.34
CA GLU A 62 14.21 -19.06 -10.71
C GLU A 62 12.92 -19.89 -10.73
N GLN A 63 12.73 -20.78 -9.77
CA GLN A 63 11.50 -21.57 -9.62
C GLN A 63 10.27 -20.71 -9.31
N GLU A 64 10.38 -19.73 -8.41
CA GLU A 64 9.28 -18.79 -8.12
C GLU A 64 8.91 -17.95 -9.35
N ASN A 65 9.90 -17.55 -10.16
CA ASN A 65 9.65 -16.82 -11.41
C ASN A 65 8.98 -17.71 -12.47
N LEU A 66 9.27 -19.01 -12.50
CA LEU A 66 8.62 -20.00 -13.37
C LEU A 66 7.19 -20.37 -12.91
N CYS A 67 6.91 -20.29 -11.61
CA CYS A 67 5.58 -20.55 -11.05
C CYS A 67 4.69 -19.29 -10.96
N ARG A 68 5.19 -18.13 -11.40
CA ARG A 68 4.42 -16.90 -11.59
C ARG A 68 3.77 -16.91 -12.98
N PHE A 69 2.68 -17.65 -13.12
CA PHE A 69 1.72 -17.52 -14.22
C PHE A 69 0.32 -17.28 -13.66
#